data_AF-A0A3M1C976-F1
#
_entry.id   AF-A0A3M1C976-F1
#
_cell.length_a   1.000
_cell.length_b   1.000
_cell.length_c   1.000
_cell.angle_alpha   90.00
_cell.angle_beta   90.00
_cell.angle_gamma   90.00
#
_symmetry.space_group_name_H-M   'P 1'
#
loop_
_entity.id
_entity.type
_entity.pdbx_description
1 polymer ?
#
loop_
_entity_poly.entity_id
_entity_poly.type
_entity_poly.pdbx_seq_one_letter_code
_entity_poly.pdbx_strand_id
1 'polypeptide(L)' 'MKKAAVFFFSVFMLPFLGWAKGDPAKGKVKATTVCAACHGANGISSNPLWPNLKGQKEQYIIK' A
#
# COMPACT_ATOMS: atom_id res chain seq x y z
N MET A 1 38.23 9.42 14.43
CA MET A 1 37.26 10.48 14.06
C MET A 1 36.72 10.34 12.63
N LYS A 2 37.56 10.23 11.59
CA LYS A 2 37.09 10.07 10.18
C LYS A 2 36.23 8.81 9.95
N LYS A 3 36.62 7.66 10.53
CA LYS A 3 35.86 6.40 10.45
C LYS A 3 34.53 6.43 11.21
N ALA A 4 34.47 7.18 12.32
CA ALA A 4 33.23 7.37 13.09
C ALA A 4 32.25 8.29 12.34
N ALA A 5 32.73 9.33 11.65
CA ALA A 5 31.90 10.20 10.83
C ALA A 5 31.31 9.48 9.60
N VAL A 6 32.08 8.60 8.94
CA VAL A 6 31.59 7.79 7.80
C VAL A 6 30.55 6.76 8.25
N PHE A 7 30.72 6.18 9.45
CA PHE A 7 29.78 5.21 10.01
C PHE A 7 28.48 5.86 10.54
N PHE A 8 28.56 7.08 11.07
CA PHE A 8 27.38 7.86 11.45
C PHE A 8 26.60 8.34 10.22
N PHE A 9 27.29 8.73 9.15
CA PHE A 9 26.65 9.21 7.92
C PHE A 9 25.93 8.09 7.15
N SER A 10 26.45 6.86 7.14
CA SER A 10 25.82 5.72 6.47
C SER A 10 24.59 5.20 7.22
N VAL A 11 24.59 5.18 8.55
CA VAL A 11 23.48 4.64 9.36
C VAL A 11 22.29 5.61 9.46
N PHE A 12 22.53 6.93 9.40
CA PHE A 12 21.46 7.94 9.54
C PHE A 12 20.78 8.37 8.23
N MET A 13 21.37 8.11 7.05
CA MET A 13 20.79 8.47 5.73
C MET A 13 19.92 7.37 5.09
N LEU A 14 20.10 6.10 5.49
CA LEU A 14 19.35 4.96 4.96
C LEU A 14 17.81 4.99 5.17
N PRO A 15 17.24 5.51 6.28
CA PRO A 15 15.79 5.45 6.48
C PRO A 15 15.01 6.47 5.63
N PHE A 16 15.67 7.37 4.91
CA PHE A 16 15.01 8.40 4.08
C PHE A 16 14.67 7.94 2.65
N LEU A 17 15.12 6.77 2.20
CA LEU A 17 14.85 6.25 0.84
C LEU A 17 13.65 5.30 0.75
N GLY A 18 12.91 5.10 1.84
CA GLY A 18 12.07 3.90 2.02
C GLY A 18 10.56 4.02 1.80
N TRP A 19 10.05 4.82 0.86
CA TRP A 19 8.63 4.65 0.47
C TRP A 19 8.50 3.53 -0.55
N ALA A 20 8.23 2.31 -0.04
CA ALA A 20 7.93 1.18 -0.90
C ALA A 20 6.61 1.40 -1.65
N LYS A 21 6.63 1.22 -2.98
CA LYS A 21 5.41 1.23 -3.81
C LYS A 21 4.46 0.11 -3.35
N GLY A 22 3.15 0.33 -3.49
CA GLY A 22 2.15 -0.71 -3.29
C GLY A 22 2.38 -1.93 -4.18
N ASP A 23 2.16 -3.12 -3.61
CA ASP A 23 2.28 -4.43 -4.29
C ASP A 23 0.86 -4.97 -4.60
N PRO A 24 0.45 -5.00 -5.89
CA PRO A 24 -0.88 -5.46 -6.27
C PRO A 24 -1.16 -6.93 -5.93
N ALA A 25 -0.15 -7.80 -5.94
CA ALA A 25 -0.35 -9.22 -5.63
C ALA A 25 -0.64 -9.42 -4.14
N LYS A 26 0.13 -8.76 -3.26
CA LYS A 26 -0.16 -8.74 -1.82
C LYS A 26 -1.47 -8.02 -1.52
N GLY A 27 -1.76 -6.95 -2.25
CA GLY A 27 -3.03 -6.22 -2.18
C GLY A 27 -4.22 -7.12 -2.47
N LYS A 28 -4.14 -7.96 -3.52
CA LYS A 28 -5.20 -8.91 -3.88
C LYS A 28 -5.52 -9.89 -2.76
N VAL A 29 -4.50 -10.47 -2.12
CA VAL A 29 -4.69 -11.39 -1.00
C VAL A 29 -5.48 -10.72 0.12
N LYS A 30 -5.06 -9.53 0.56
CA LYS A 30 -5.75 -8.76 1.60
C LYS A 30 -7.18 -8.39 1.21
N ALA A 31 -7.37 -7.94 -0.03
CA ALA A 31 -8.68 -7.58 -0.56
C ALA A 31 -9.65 -8.76 -0.53
N THR A 32 -9.18 -9.97 -0.87
CA THR A 32 -10.03 -11.17 -0.83
C THR A 32 -10.39 -11.63 0.58
N THR A 33 -9.58 -11.33 1.59
CA THR A 33 -9.84 -11.79 2.97
C THR A 33 -10.98 -11.02 3.65
N VAL A 34 -11.07 -9.71 3.45
CA VAL A 34 -12.02 -8.86 4.21
C VAL A 34 -12.81 -7.88 3.35
N CYS A 35 -12.22 -7.34 2.28
CA CYS A 35 -12.85 -6.28 1.48
C CYS A 35 -13.92 -6.85 0.53
N ALA A 36 -13.67 -8.05 -0.01
CA ALA A 36 -14.52 -8.69 -1.00
C ALA A 36 -15.93 -9.02 -0.47
N ALA A 37 -16.10 -9.14 0.85
CA ALA A 37 -17.40 -9.38 1.48
C ALA A 37 -18.41 -8.26 1.16
N CYS A 38 -17.94 -7.02 1.03
CA CYS A 38 -18.78 -5.86 0.72
C CYS A 38 -18.56 -5.33 -0.70
N HIS A 39 -17.31 -5.27 -1.15
CA HIS A 39 -17.00 -4.65 -2.45
C HIS A 39 -16.99 -5.64 -3.61
N GLY A 40 -17.35 -6.90 -3.36
CA GLY A 40 -17.31 -7.99 -4.33
C GLY A 40 -15.91 -8.49 -4.63
N ALA A 41 -15.80 -9.73 -5.11
CA ALA A 41 -14.51 -10.39 -5.38
C ALA A 41 -13.62 -9.64 -6.38
N ASN A 42 -14.23 -8.89 -7.30
CA ASN A 42 -13.54 -8.10 -8.33
C ASN A 42 -13.58 -6.60 -8.06
N GLY A 43 -13.95 -6.16 -6.84
CA GLY A 43 -14.13 -4.75 -6.52
C GLY A 43 -15.36 -4.11 -7.19
N ILE A 44 -16.31 -4.93 -7.65
CA ILE A 44 -17.63 -4.51 -8.12
C ILE A 44 -18.66 -5.07 -7.15
N SER A 45 -19.33 -4.18 -6.41
CA SER A 45 -20.38 -4.54 -5.46
C SER A 45 -21.68 -4.88 -6.19
N SER A 46 -22.39 -5.90 -5.69
CA SER A 46 -23.79 -6.18 -6.07
C SER A 46 -24.80 -5.35 -5.27
N ASN A 47 -24.38 -4.75 -4.16
CA ASN A 47 -25.19 -3.85 -3.35
C ASN A 47 -24.97 -2.40 -3.80
N PRO A 48 -26.02 -1.66 -4.20
CA PRO A 48 -25.90 -0.29 -4.69
C PRO A 48 -25.44 0.73 -3.63
N LEU A 49 -25.54 0.40 -2.34
CA LEU A 49 -25.07 1.27 -1.24
C LEU A 49 -23.56 1.13 -0.98
N TRP A 50 -22.92 0.07 -1.50
CA TRP A 50 -21.50 -0.15 -1.33
C TRP A 50 -20.73 0.26 -2.59
N PRO A 51 -19.69 1.10 -2.47
CA PRO A 51 -19.01 1.63 -3.63
C PRO A 51 -18.19 0.56 -4.35
N ASN A 52 -18.04 0.73 -5.67
CA ASN A 52 -17.09 -0.04 -6.47
C ASN A 52 -15.67 0.46 -6.21
N LEU A 53 -14.74 -0.47 -5.98
CA LEU A 53 -13.31 -0.18 -5.83
C LEU A 53 -12.54 -0.38 -7.15
N LYS A 54 -13.09 -1.18 -8.08
CA LYS A 54 -12.46 -1.45 -9.36
C LYS A 54 -12.27 -0.16 -10.16
N GLY A 55 -11.04 0.11 -10.57
CA GLY A 55 -10.70 1.27 -11.40
C GLY A 55 -10.57 2.59 -10.64
N GLN A 56 -10.71 2.58 -9.31
CA GLN A 56 -10.47 3.76 -8.50
C GLN A 56 -8.98 4.11 -8.47
N LYS A 57 -8.67 5.41 -8.45
CA LYS A 57 -7.29 5.91 -8.38
C LYS A 57 -6.69 5.56 -7.02
N GLU A 58 -5.43 5.13 -7.06
CA GLU A 58 -4.65 4.76 -5.87
C GLU A 58 -4.74 5.84 -4.77
N GLN A 59 -4.51 7.10 -5.13
CA GLN A 59 -4.51 8.24 -4.20
C GLN A 59 -5.86 8.50 -3.50
N TYR A 60 -6.97 8.01 -4.06
CA TYR A 60 -8.28 8.13 -3.42
C TYR A 60 -8.47 7.07 -2.31
N ILE A 61 -7.75 5.95 -2.39
CA ILE A 61 -7.89 4.81 -1.47
C ILE A 61 -6.91 4.91 -0.29
N ILE A 62 -5.65 5.28 -0.53
CA ILE A 62 -4.55 5.15 0.45
C ILE A 62 -4.41 6.39 1.36
N LYS A 63 -5.50 6.99 1.82
CA LYS A 63 -5.42 8.23 2.61
C LYS A 63 -4.69 8.05 3.95
#